data_AF-T1GGB1-F1
#
_entry.id   AF-T1GGB1-F1
#
_cell.length_a   1.000
_cell.length_b   1.000
_cell.length_c   1.000
_cell.angle_alpha   90.00
_cell.angle_beta   90.00
_cell.angle_gamma   90.00
#
_symmetry.space_group_name_H-M   'P 1'
#
loop_
_entity.id
_entity.type
_entity.pdbx_description
1 polymer ?
#
loop_
_entity_poly.entity_id
_entity_poly.type
_entity_poly.pdbx_seq_one_letter_code
_entity_poly.pdbx_strand_id
1 'polypeptide(L)'
;MALLSLRKNEELYFLVGQQGENACVKMFGVVDIECAEENNPILRHKSKIEQLKRAGIRNGAGGGGGASYVFLKNSANKLVPLVVAAGGGGLGFGKYLDENFQHGRGIVDEEESGYSGSTIGEILNSRKPGGEGGGWRAGKDTALGAGNGAALLQGSRGGISCYSGSNENGSPTKLIGQGGFGGGGGGCDTGGAG
;
A
#
# COMPACT_ATOMS: atom_id res chain seq x y z
N MET A 1 4.90 6.11 -25.49
CA MET A 1 6.21 5.49 -25.75
C MET A 1 7.27 6.56 -25.54
N ALA A 2 8.27 6.32 -24.70
CA ALA A 2 9.37 7.26 -24.46
C ALA A 2 10.61 6.77 -25.20
N LEU A 3 11.27 7.65 -25.95
CA LEU A 3 12.53 7.36 -26.65
C LEU A 3 13.65 8.14 -25.94
N LEU A 4 14.60 7.42 -25.34
CA LEU A 4 15.75 8.00 -24.65
C LEU A 4 17.02 7.73 -25.46
N SER A 5 17.76 8.78 -25.81
CA SER A 5 19.05 8.67 -26.48
C SER A 5 20.18 8.81 -25.47
N LEU A 6 20.95 7.74 -25.30
CA LEU A 6 22.10 7.69 -24.39
C LEU A 6 23.41 7.84 -25.16
N ARG A 7 24.38 8.49 -24.53
CA ARG A 7 25.75 8.61 -25.03
C ARG A 7 26.64 7.56 -24.37
N LYS A 8 27.76 7.25 -25.03
CA LYS A 8 28.79 6.37 -24.48
C LYS A 8 29.25 6.91 -23.12
N ASN A 9 29.35 6.03 -22.12
CA ASN A 9 29.76 6.30 -20.74
C ASN A 9 28.73 7.05 -19.87
N GLU A 10 27.47 7.16 -20.30
CA GLU A 10 26.40 7.60 -19.40
C GLU A 10 25.96 6.46 -18.46
N GLU A 11 25.84 6.77 -17.17
CA GLU A 11 25.46 5.82 -16.12
C GLU A 11 23.96 5.97 -15.79
N LEU A 12 23.23 4.85 -15.89
CA LEU A 12 21.84 4.76 -15.46
C LEU A 12 21.72 4.07 -14.11
N TYR A 13 20.83 4.59 -13.27
CA TYR A 13 20.49 4.02 -11.97
C TYR A 13 19.02 3.65 -11.98
N PHE A 14 18.72 2.44 -11.52
CA PHE A 14 17.38 1.89 -11.46
C PHE A 14 17.00 1.69 -10.00
N LEU A 15 15.89 2.28 -9.58
CA LEU A 15 15.19 1.91 -8.36
C LEU A 15 13.96 1.11 -8.79
N VAL A 16 13.93 -0.16 -8.43
CA VAL A 16 12.82 -1.06 -8.79
C VAL A 16 11.88 -1.16 -7.62
N GLY A 17 10.63 -0.79 -7.84
CA GLY A 17 9.56 -0.93 -6.86
C GLY A 17 9.25 -2.40 -6.60
N GLN A 18 9.11 -2.76 -5.33
CA GLN A 18 8.67 -4.07 -4.87
C GLN A 18 7.15 -4.15 -4.76
N GLN A 19 6.63 -5.37 -4.83
CA GLN A 19 5.21 -5.64 -4.58
C GLN A 19 4.82 -5.24 -3.15
N GLY A 20 3.63 -4.66 -3.00
CA GLY A 20 2.99 -4.48 -1.69
C GLY A 20 2.60 -5.82 -1.07
N GLU A 21 2.42 -5.85 0.24
CA GLU A 21 2.05 -7.07 0.94
C GLU A 21 0.61 -7.47 0.67
N ASN A 22 0.36 -8.77 0.59
CA ASN A 22 -0.96 -9.33 0.36
C ASN A 22 -1.90 -9.10 1.55
N ALA A 23 -3.20 -9.21 1.27
CA ALA A 23 -4.24 -9.24 2.28
C ALA A 23 -4.37 -10.63 2.93
N CYS A 24 -5.10 -10.69 4.04
CA CYS A 24 -5.62 -11.93 4.59
C CYS A 24 -6.81 -12.44 3.79
N VAL A 25 -6.70 -13.63 3.22
CA VAL A 25 -7.83 -14.31 2.58
C VAL A 25 -8.70 -14.94 3.67
N LYS A 26 -9.93 -14.46 3.83
CA LYS A 26 -10.96 -15.11 4.67
C LYS A 26 -12.02 -15.76 3.79
N MET A 27 -11.74 -16.97 3.31
CA MET A 27 -12.75 -17.83 2.65
C MET A 27 -13.25 -18.91 3.60
N PHE A 28 -14.51 -19.32 3.46
CA PHE A 28 -15.09 -20.38 4.30
C PHE A 28 -14.24 -21.66 4.24
N GLY A 29 -13.69 -22.08 5.40
CA GLY A 29 -12.94 -23.33 5.55
C GLY A 29 -11.42 -23.23 5.31
N VAL A 30 -10.92 -22.12 4.78
CA VAL A 30 -9.48 -21.85 4.62
C VAL A 30 -9.21 -20.50 5.27
N VAL A 31 -8.74 -20.56 6.52
CA VAL A 31 -8.14 -19.41 7.20
C VAL A 31 -6.66 -19.50 6.88
N ASP A 32 -6.11 -18.47 6.24
CA ASP A 32 -4.66 -18.35 6.16
C ASP A 32 -4.13 -18.32 7.60
N ILE A 33 -3.32 -19.32 7.97
CA ILE A 33 -2.93 -19.56 9.36
C ILE A 33 -2.18 -18.34 9.92
N GLU A 34 -1.49 -17.60 9.04
CA GLU A 34 -0.78 -16.36 9.37
C GLU A 34 -1.72 -15.18 9.71
N CYS A 35 -2.99 -15.27 9.33
CA CYS A 35 -4.03 -14.26 9.49
C CYS A 35 -5.07 -14.59 10.56
N ALA A 36 -4.95 -15.76 11.19
CA ALA A 36 -5.76 -16.11 12.32
C ALA A 36 -5.29 -15.28 13.53
N GLU A 37 -6.13 -14.37 14.01
CA GLU A 37 -5.98 -13.92 15.40
C GLU A 37 -6.09 -15.19 16.26
N GLU A 38 -5.00 -15.57 16.92
CA GLU A 38 -4.99 -16.73 17.80
C GLU A 38 -6.13 -16.59 18.81
N ASN A 39 -7.10 -17.50 18.70
CA ASN A 39 -8.08 -17.84 19.72
C ASN A 39 -8.76 -16.65 20.41
N ASN A 40 -9.86 -16.16 19.84
CA ASN A 40 -10.82 -15.43 20.65
C ASN A 40 -11.71 -16.47 21.39
N PRO A 41 -11.49 -16.76 22.70
CA PRO A 41 -12.19 -17.84 23.41
C PRO A 41 -13.70 -17.59 23.58
N ILE A 42 -14.19 -16.41 23.21
CA ILE A 42 -15.59 -15.97 23.37
C ILE A 42 -16.51 -16.54 22.27
N LEU A 43 -15.97 -17.17 21.21
CA LEU A 43 -16.75 -17.57 20.02
C LEU A 43 -17.44 -18.94 20.10
N ARG A 44 -17.26 -19.72 21.18
CA ARG A 44 -17.79 -21.10 21.28
C ARG A 44 -19.31 -21.22 21.45
N HIS A 45 -20.05 -20.13 21.69
CA HIS A 45 -21.48 -20.20 22.06
C HIS A 45 -22.45 -19.38 21.19
N LYS A 46 -22.07 -18.93 19.98
CA LYS A 46 -22.96 -18.19 19.08
C LYS A 46 -23.26 -18.97 17.80
N SER A 47 -24.47 -18.81 17.24
CA SER A 47 -24.82 -19.40 15.94
C SER A 47 -23.90 -18.87 14.84
N LYS A 48 -23.61 -19.67 13.80
CA LYS A 48 -22.76 -19.26 12.66
C LYS A 48 -23.23 -17.95 12.02
N ILE A 49 -24.55 -17.67 12.04
CA ILE A 49 -25.15 -16.45 11.49
C ILE A 49 -24.89 -15.23 12.38
N GLU A 50 -24.97 -15.39 13.71
CA GLU A 50 -24.62 -14.33 14.68
C GLU A 50 -23.12 -14.01 14.69
N GLN A 51 -22.28 -14.99 14.36
CA GLN A 51 -20.85 -14.79 14.15
C GLN A 51 -20.58 -13.99 12.87
N LEU A 52 -21.28 -14.30 11.77
CA LEU A 52 -21.16 -13.56 10.50
C LEU A 52 -21.59 -12.09 10.64
N LYS A 53 -22.68 -11.81 11.35
CA LYS A 53 -23.15 -10.43 11.59
C LYS A 53 -22.17 -9.57 12.40
N ARG A 54 -21.27 -10.20 13.16
CA ARG A 54 -20.29 -9.51 14.05
C ARG A 54 -18.84 -9.61 13.59
N ALA A 55 -18.54 -10.44 12.61
CA ALA A 55 -17.19 -10.56 12.07
C ALA A 55 -16.86 -9.33 11.22
N GLY A 56 -16.28 -8.30 11.86
CA GLY A 56 -15.60 -7.23 11.12
C GLY A 56 -14.44 -7.84 10.32
N ILE A 57 -14.41 -7.56 9.02
CA ILE A 57 -13.30 -7.99 8.17
C ILE A 57 -12.14 -7.03 8.44
N ARG A 58 -11.18 -7.49 9.23
CA ARG A 58 -9.87 -6.86 9.37
C ARG A 58 -8.88 -7.52 8.42
N ASN A 59 -7.92 -6.74 7.92
CA ASN A 59 -6.84 -7.17 7.04
C ASN A 59 -7.31 -7.71 5.68
N GLY A 60 -8.45 -7.25 5.19
CA GLY A 60 -9.12 -7.82 4.01
C GLY A 60 -8.57 -7.37 2.65
N ALA A 61 -7.77 -6.30 2.62
CA ALA A 61 -7.22 -5.70 1.41
C ALA A 61 -5.68 -5.61 1.42
N GLY A 62 -5.05 -5.65 0.24
CA GLY A 62 -3.59 -5.65 0.10
C GLY A 62 -2.98 -4.24 0.06
N GLY A 63 -1.70 -4.13 0.36
CA GLY A 63 -0.93 -2.90 0.20
C GLY A 63 -0.64 -2.61 -1.28
N GLY A 64 -0.42 -1.34 -1.61
CA GLY A 64 -0.02 -0.96 -2.97
C GLY A 64 1.45 -1.28 -3.24
N GLY A 65 1.78 -1.53 -4.51
CA GLY A 65 3.14 -1.73 -4.97
C GLY A 65 3.97 -0.46 -4.91
N GLY A 66 5.29 -0.60 -4.90
CA GLY A 66 6.21 0.53 -4.98
C GLY A 66 6.39 1.04 -6.39
N ALA A 67 6.75 2.32 -6.51
CA ALA A 67 7.09 2.93 -7.78
C ALA A 67 8.52 2.56 -8.23
N SER A 68 8.74 2.55 -9.55
CA SER A 68 10.04 2.33 -10.16
C SER A 68 10.55 3.59 -10.84
N TYR A 69 11.85 3.84 -10.75
CA TYR A 69 12.50 5.06 -11.21
C TYR A 69 13.77 4.74 -11.98
N VAL A 70 13.98 5.47 -13.07
CA VAL A 70 15.23 5.44 -13.84
C VAL A 70 15.86 6.82 -13.77
N PHE A 71 17.12 6.88 -13.33
CA PHE A 71 17.89 8.12 -13.23
C PHE A 71 19.10 8.09 -14.16
N LEU A 72 19.39 9.23 -14.75
CA LEU A 72 20.69 9.51 -15.37
C LEU A 72 21.57 10.21 -14.36
N LYS A 73 22.81 9.73 -14.19
CA LYS A 73 23.81 10.47 -13.45
C LYS A 73 24.49 11.48 -14.37
N ASN A 74 24.28 12.76 -14.09
CA ASN A 74 24.87 13.83 -14.88
C ASN A 74 26.35 14.06 -14.51
N SER A 75 27.01 14.94 -15.27
CA SER A 75 28.42 15.31 -15.07
C SER A 75 28.72 15.96 -13.70
N ALA A 76 27.69 16.45 -13.00
CA ALA A 76 27.79 17.01 -11.66
C ALA A 76 27.52 15.95 -10.56
N ASN A 77 27.53 14.65 -10.90
CA ASN A 77 27.21 13.53 -10.02
C ASN A 77 25.80 13.61 -9.39
N LYS A 78 24.86 14.31 -10.03
CA LYS A 78 23.46 14.36 -9.59
C LYS A 78 22.61 13.37 -10.39
N LEU A 79 21.73 12.66 -9.68
CA LEU A 79 20.73 11.79 -10.28
C LEU A 79 19.55 12.62 -10.80
N VAL A 80 19.32 12.56 -12.11
CA VAL A 80 18.22 13.24 -12.80
C VAL A 80 17.19 12.19 -13.19
N PRO A 81 15.93 12.26 -12.71
CA PRO A 81 14.91 11.28 -13.07
C PRO A 81 14.57 11.41 -14.56
N LEU A 82 14.59 10.28 -15.27
CA LEU A 82 14.26 10.17 -16.69
C LEU A 82 12.88 9.55 -16.90
N VAL A 83 12.58 8.51 -16.12
CA VAL A 83 11.33 7.74 -16.21
C VAL A 83 10.84 7.48 -14.81
N VAL A 84 9.55 7.72 -14.60
CA VAL A 84 8.82 7.40 -13.38
C VAL A 84 7.68 6.47 -13.76
N ALA A 85 7.63 5.31 -13.13
CA ALA A 85 6.52 4.37 -13.23
C ALA A 85 5.92 4.20 -11.84
N ALA A 86 4.67 4.63 -11.66
CA ALA A 86 3.94 4.43 -10.41
C ALA A 86 3.76 2.94 -10.10
N GLY A 87 3.61 2.61 -8.82
CA GLY A 87 3.24 1.27 -8.39
C GLY A 87 1.80 0.94 -8.74
N GLY A 88 1.47 -0.35 -8.72
CA GLY A 88 0.07 -0.79 -8.83
C GLY A 88 -0.67 -0.61 -7.51
N GLY A 89 -1.97 -0.32 -7.57
CA GLY A 89 -2.82 -0.36 -6.37
C GLY A 89 -2.98 -1.78 -5.82
N GLY A 90 -3.12 -1.89 -4.51
CA GLY A 90 -3.45 -3.12 -3.81
C GLY A 90 -4.88 -3.57 -4.09
N LEU A 91 -5.14 -4.86 -3.96
CA LEU A 91 -6.47 -5.43 -4.17
C LEU A 91 -7.37 -5.17 -2.97
N GLY A 92 -8.62 -4.76 -3.22
CA GLY A 92 -9.65 -4.58 -2.18
C GLY A 92 -10.24 -5.91 -1.68
N PHE A 93 -11.11 -5.82 -0.67
CA PHE A 93 -11.81 -6.98 -0.14
C PHE A 93 -12.86 -7.54 -1.14
N GLY A 94 -12.81 -8.84 -1.42
CA GLY A 94 -13.80 -9.53 -2.25
C GLY A 94 -13.19 -10.59 -3.19
N LYS A 95 -14.04 -11.29 -3.94
CA LYS A 95 -13.58 -12.20 -4.99
C LYS A 95 -12.98 -11.37 -6.13
N TYR A 96 -11.66 -11.34 -6.21
CA TYR A 96 -10.95 -10.79 -7.36
C TYR A 96 -11.25 -11.68 -8.57
N LEU A 97 -11.93 -11.13 -9.56
CA LEU A 97 -12.01 -11.72 -10.89
C LEU A 97 -10.82 -11.15 -11.65
N ASP A 98 -9.87 -12.02 -11.99
CA ASP A 98 -8.72 -11.62 -12.79
C ASP A 98 -9.16 -11.44 -14.24
N GLU A 99 -9.72 -10.28 -14.54
CA GLU A 99 -10.17 -9.92 -15.89
C GLU A 99 -9.01 -9.45 -16.77
N ASN A 100 -7.75 -9.69 -16.36
CA ASN A 100 -6.51 -9.16 -16.96
C ASN A 100 -6.47 -7.62 -17.07
N PHE A 101 -7.38 -6.91 -16.40
CA PHE A 101 -7.49 -5.46 -16.41
C PHE A 101 -7.52 -4.94 -14.97
N GLN A 102 -6.42 -4.34 -14.51
CA GLN A 102 -6.31 -3.78 -13.17
C GLN A 102 -6.55 -2.27 -13.21
N HIS A 103 -7.65 -1.82 -12.60
CA HIS A 103 -8.03 -0.41 -12.48
C HIS A 103 -7.23 0.30 -11.38
N GLY A 104 -5.90 0.38 -11.52
CA GLY A 104 -5.04 1.15 -10.62
C GLY A 104 -5.02 2.66 -10.91
N ARG A 105 -5.78 3.15 -11.90
CA ARG A 105 -5.83 4.58 -12.23
C ARG A 105 -6.89 5.26 -11.39
N GLY A 106 -6.48 5.90 -10.30
CA GLY A 106 -7.27 6.93 -9.65
C GLY A 106 -7.51 8.11 -10.59
N ILE A 107 -8.44 8.99 -10.22
CA ILE A 107 -8.59 10.29 -10.87
C ILE A 107 -7.32 11.08 -10.51
N VAL A 108 -6.50 11.39 -11.51
CA VAL A 108 -5.32 12.22 -11.34
C VAL A 108 -5.66 13.56 -11.98
N ASP A 109 -5.87 14.59 -11.17
CA ASP A 109 -5.79 15.95 -11.69
C ASP A 109 -4.34 16.16 -12.13
N GLU A 110 -4.14 16.59 -13.38
CA GLU A 110 -2.80 16.70 -13.99
C GLU A 110 -1.84 17.59 -13.19
N GLU A 111 -2.37 18.48 -12.35
CA GLU A 111 -1.58 19.36 -11.48
C GLU A 111 -1.00 18.67 -10.23
N GLU A 112 -1.61 17.56 -9.75
CA GLU A 112 -1.20 16.87 -8.52
C GLU A 112 -0.42 15.57 -8.75
N SER A 113 -0.15 15.22 -10.02
CA SER A 113 0.39 13.91 -10.45
C SER A 113 1.79 13.55 -9.94
N GLY A 114 2.34 14.31 -9.01
CA GLY A 114 3.68 14.14 -8.47
C GLY A 114 3.85 14.19 -6.96
N TYR A 115 2.81 14.59 -6.24
CA TYR A 115 2.91 14.79 -4.80
C TYR A 115 2.43 13.54 -4.04
N SER A 116 2.84 13.41 -2.78
CA SER A 116 2.25 12.42 -1.87
C SER A 116 0.73 12.60 -1.82
N GLY A 117 -0.02 11.53 -1.62
CA GLY A 117 -1.47 11.62 -1.41
C GLY A 117 -1.83 12.32 -0.10
N SER A 118 -3.13 12.61 0.08
CA SER A 118 -3.68 13.04 1.37
C SER A 118 -4.85 12.15 1.80
N THR A 119 -4.99 11.92 3.11
CA THR A 119 -6.13 11.16 3.65
C THR A 119 -7.33 12.08 3.78
N ILE A 120 -8.33 11.87 2.94
CA ILE A 120 -9.65 12.46 3.15
C ILE A 120 -10.49 11.42 3.90
N GLY A 121 -10.19 11.24 5.18
CA GLY A 121 -10.90 10.27 6.03
C GLY A 121 -10.71 10.55 7.51
N GLU A 122 -11.78 10.95 8.19
CA GLU A 122 -11.80 10.95 9.65
C GLU A 122 -11.75 9.51 10.19
N ILE A 123 -11.16 9.33 11.37
CA ILE A 123 -11.29 8.09 12.16
C ILE A 123 -12.74 7.99 12.62
N LEU A 124 -13.64 7.61 11.72
CA LEU A 124 -15.06 7.41 12.00
C LEU A 124 -15.27 5.95 12.40
N ASN A 125 -15.85 5.74 13.57
CA ASN A 125 -16.35 4.44 14.02
C ASN A 125 -15.33 3.30 13.95
N SER A 126 -14.10 3.53 14.42
CA SER A 126 -13.04 2.50 14.53
C SER A 126 -12.51 1.94 13.18
N ARG A 127 -12.85 2.55 12.04
CA ARG A 127 -12.17 2.30 10.77
C ARG A 127 -11.03 3.29 10.63
N LYS A 128 -9.80 2.77 10.64
CA LYS A 128 -8.59 3.53 10.36
C LYS A 128 -8.30 3.40 8.86
N PRO A 129 -8.08 4.49 8.11
CA PRO A 129 -7.59 4.38 6.74
C PRO A 129 -6.18 3.80 6.73
N GLY A 130 -5.80 3.18 5.62
CA GLY A 130 -4.41 2.80 5.36
C GLY A 130 -3.61 4.03 4.98
N GLY A 131 -2.29 3.96 5.13
CA GLY A 131 -1.44 5.08 4.71
C GLY A 131 -1.53 5.35 3.21
N GLU A 132 -1.48 6.62 2.78
CA GLU A 132 -1.39 6.96 1.36
C GLU A 132 -0.11 6.48 0.68
N GLY A 133 -0.12 6.49 -0.66
CA GLY A 133 1.11 6.46 -1.46
C GLY A 133 1.88 7.79 -1.39
N GLY A 134 3.20 7.69 -1.50
CA GLY A 134 4.15 8.77 -1.28
C GLY A 134 4.45 9.63 -2.50
N GLY A 135 4.09 9.23 -3.72
CA GLY A 135 4.47 9.99 -4.92
C GLY A 135 6.00 10.14 -5.07
N TRP A 136 6.46 11.07 -5.92
CA TRP A 136 7.90 11.31 -6.10
C TRP A 136 8.40 12.55 -5.34
N ARG A 137 7.50 13.47 -4.95
CA ARG A 137 7.78 14.63 -4.10
C ARG A 137 6.80 14.69 -2.94
N ALA A 138 7.24 15.13 -1.76
CA ALA A 138 6.31 15.52 -0.71
C ALA A 138 5.62 16.84 -1.09
N GLY A 139 4.31 16.92 -0.89
CA GLY A 139 3.57 18.18 -0.90
C GLY A 139 3.89 19.01 0.35
N LYS A 140 3.55 20.30 0.32
CA LYS A 140 3.78 21.22 1.46
C LYS A 140 2.89 20.89 2.67
N ASP A 141 1.68 20.43 2.40
CA ASP A 141 0.63 20.18 3.40
C ASP A 141 0.31 18.69 3.59
N THR A 142 0.87 17.82 2.75
CA THR A 142 0.81 16.37 2.94
C THR A 142 1.73 16.00 4.08
N ALA A 143 1.15 15.94 5.27
CA ALA A 143 1.84 15.48 6.45
C ALA A 143 2.44 14.11 6.11
N LEU A 144 3.76 14.00 6.23
CA LEU A 144 4.51 12.74 6.21
C LEU A 144 4.17 11.95 7.48
N GLY A 145 2.87 11.69 7.69
CA GLY A 145 2.39 10.90 8.80
C GLY A 145 3.17 9.60 8.80
N ALA A 146 3.65 9.18 9.97
CA ALA A 146 4.52 8.00 10.08
C ALA A 146 3.89 6.71 9.50
N GLY A 147 2.57 6.72 9.27
CA GLY A 147 1.80 5.68 8.61
C GLY A 147 1.71 5.76 7.09
N ASN A 148 2.09 6.86 6.44
CA ASN A 148 1.96 7.05 5.00
C ASN A 148 3.20 6.56 4.26
N GLY A 149 3.02 6.21 3.00
CA GLY A 149 4.10 6.04 2.04
C GLY A 149 4.86 7.36 1.90
N ALA A 150 6.18 7.32 2.02
CA ALA A 150 7.02 8.49 1.84
C ALA A 150 7.35 8.69 0.35
N ALA A 151 7.46 9.94 -0.08
CA ALA A 151 7.92 10.23 -1.43
C ALA A 151 9.34 9.70 -1.68
N LEU A 152 9.68 9.58 -2.97
CA LEU A 152 11.02 9.19 -3.40
C LEU A 152 12.14 9.97 -2.69
N LEU A 153 12.02 11.29 -2.69
CA LEU A 153 13.02 12.19 -2.10
C LEU A 153 13.07 12.12 -0.57
N GLN A 154 12.08 11.48 0.07
CA GLN A 154 11.97 11.25 1.49
C GLN A 154 12.32 9.80 1.88
N GLY A 155 12.86 9.00 0.94
CA GLY A 155 13.35 7.66 1.20
C GLY A 155 12.39 6.53 0.82
N SER A 156 11.26 6.83 0.17
CA SER A 156 10.32 5.82 -0.38
C SER A 156 9.86 4.77 0.63
N ARG A 157 9.68 5.12 1.91
CA ARG A 157 9.10 4.19 2.89
C ARG A 157 7.69 3.79 2.44
N GLY A 158 7.30 2.52 2.62
CA GLY A 158 5.94 2.07 2.36
C GLY A 158 4.95 2.46 3.47
N GLY A 159 3.70 2.65 3.08
CA GLY A 159 2.59 2.96 3.97
C GLY A 159 2.20 1.78 4.86
N ILE A 160 1.75 2.10 6.07
CA ILE A 160 1.31 1.16 7.08
C ILE A 160 -0.16 0.81 6.85
N SER A 161 -0.48 -0.47 7.06
CA SER A 161 -1.84 -0.97 7.05
C SER A 161 -2.75 -0.37 8.13
N CYS A 162 -4.06 -0.46 7.89
CA CYS A 162 -5.12 0.06 8.75
C CYS A 162 -5.12 -0.55 10.15
N TYR A 163 -4.73 -1.83 10.23
CA TYR A 163 -4.66 -2.59 11.46
C TYR A 163 -3.26 -3.13 11.64
N SER A 164 -2.55 -2.60 12.63
CA SER A 164 -1.40 -3.27 13.21
C SER A 164 -1.94 -4.33 14.16
N GLY A 165 -1.77 -5.60 13.81
CA GLY A 165 -2.11 -6.66 14.74
C GLY A 165 -1.32 -6.45 16.03
N SER A 166 -1.98 -6.51 17.17
CA SER A 166 -1.33 -6.66 18.47
C SER A 166 -1.92 -7.90 19.10
N ASN A 167 -1.07 -8.85 19.49
CA ASN A 167 -1.51 -10.01 20.25
C ASN A 167 -1.95 -9.53 21.64
N GLU A 168 -2.71 -10.36 22.36
CA GLU A 168 -3.18 -10.05 23.73
C GLU A 168 -2.03 -9.71 24.71
N ASN A 169 -0.80 -10.12 24.37
CA ASN A 169 0.43 -9.84 25.14
C ASN A 169 1.14 -8.52 24.76
N GLY A 170 0.53 -7.67 23.94
CA GLY A 170 1.14 -6.41 23.48
C GLY A 170 2.29 -6.60 22.48
N SER A 171 2.52 -7.82 22.00
CA SER A 171 3.49 -8.11 20.96
C SER A 171 2.88 -7.78 19.58
N PRO A 172 3.59 -7.04 18.71
CA PRO A 172 3.08 -6.74 17.37
C PRO A 172 2.88 -8.04 16.59
N THR A 173 1.64 -8.33 16.21
CA THR A 173 1.36 -9.35 15.20
C THR A 173 1.95 -8.91 13.86
N LYS A 174 2.23 -9.87 12.98
CA LYS A 174 2.68 -9.60 11.62
C LYS A 174 1.81 -8.51 11.00
N LEU A 175 2.45 -7.43 10.56
CA LEU A 175 1.79 -6.39 9.79
C LEU A 175 1.42 -7.00 8.44
N ILE A 176 0.18 -6.79 7.97
CA ILE A 176 -0.33 -7.37 6.72
C ILE A 176 -0.90 -6.24 5.88
N GLY A 177 -0.69 -6.30 4.56
CA GLY A 177 -1.09 -5.23 3.66
C GLY A 177 -0.20 -3.99 3.76
N GLN A 178 1.07 -4.11 4.15
CA GLN A 178 2.01 -3.00 4.05
C GLN A 178 2.27 -2.60 2.58
N GLY A 179 2.47 -1.30 2.33
CA GLY A 179 2.83 -0.80 1.00
C GLY A 179 4.28 -1.11 0.62
N GLY A 180 4.54 -1.22 -0.68
CA GLY A 180 5.89 -1.22 -1.26
C GLY A 180 6.57 0.15 -1.15
N PHE A 181 7.68 0.36 -1.84
CA PHE A 181 8.48 1.59 -1.74
C PHE A 181 7.67 2.80 -2.24
N GLY A 182 7.25 3.66 -1.31
CA GLY A 182 6.34 4.77 -1.57
C GLY A 182 4.91 4.33 -1.90
N GLY A 183 4.58 3.03 -1.84
CA GLY A 183 3.21 2.54 -1.95
C GLY A 183 2.44 2.77 -0.66
N GLY A 184 1.12 2.89 -0.76
CA GLY A 184 0.20 3.04 0.35
C GLY A 184 -0.12 1.71 1.06
N GLY A 185 -0.51 1.82 2.31
CA GLY A 185 -0.93 0.69 3.15
C GLY A 185 -2.36 0.24 2.84
N GLY A 186 -2.60 -1.05 3.00
CA GLY A 186 -3.90 -1.73 2.87
C GLY A 186 -4.41 -2.26 4.20
N GLY A 187 -5.04 -3.43 4.18
CA GLY A 187 -5.63 -4.08 5.35
C GLY A 187 -7.01 -3.54 5.76
N CYS A 188 -7.50 -2.51 5.07
CA CYS A 188 -8.83 -1.94 5.17
C CYS A 188 -9.87 -2.76 4.38
N ASP A 189 -11.04 -2.15 4.16
CA ASP A 189 -12.04 -2.59 3.17
C ASP A 189 -11.54 -2.41 1.71
N THR A 190 -10.60 -1.49 1.49
CA THR A 190 -10.01 -1.16 0.17
C THR A 190 -8.49 -1.35 0.17
N GLY A 191 -7.92 -1.61 -1.02
CA GLY A 191 -6.47 -1.75 -1.19
C GLY A 191 -5.74 -0.42 -1.13
N GLY A 192 -4.44 -0.48 -0.83
CA GLY A 192 -3.56 0.70 -0.79
C GLY A 192 -3.25 1.24 -2.19
N ALA A 193 -2.97 2.54 -2.30
CA ALA A 193 -2.50 3.16 -3.55
C ALA A 193 -1.04 2.77 -3.87
N GLY A 194 -0.59 2.90 -5.12
CA GLY A 194 0.79 2.61 -5.55
C GLY A 194 1.54 3.82 -6.10
#